data_AF-A0A3D2UQS8-F1
#
_entry.id   AF-A0A3D2UQS8-F1
#
_cell.length_a   1.000
_cell.length_b   1.000
_cell.length_c   1.000
_cell.angle_alpha   90.00
_cell.angle_beta   90.00
_cell.angle_gamma   90.00
#
_symmetry.space_group_name_H-M   'P 1'
#
loop_
_entity.id
_entity.type
_entity.pdbx_description
1 polymer ?
#
loop_
_entity_poly.entity_id
_entity_poly.type
_entity_poly.pdbx_seq_one_letter_code
_entity_poly.pdbx_strand_id
1 'polypeptide(L)'
;LIESGKLALRPGLHRFMKELMDAGIKIGVCTTSNEQAAKAITEGVLKDIKFDVVLAGDVVKNKKPDPEIYNLGLSTLGLKPDEAFVVEDSKNGVKAAKAAGMKVIVTTNGYTEKEDVEAGDVIVSCLGDPDGEKAKMRKGDIPNFDGVV
;
A
#
# COMPACT_ATOMS: atom_id res chain seq x y z
N LEU A 1 -10.91 -1.45 -17.81
CA LEU A 1 -10.13 -2.27 -16.86
C LEU A 1 -10.69 -2.13 -15.45
N ILE A 2 -10.63 -0.93 -14.85
CA ILE A 2 -11.18 -0.65 -13.51
C ILE A 2 -12.73 -0.63 -13.54
N GLU A 3 -13.35 0.18 -14.40
CA GLU A 3 -14.83 0.23 -14.53
C GLU A 3 -15.46 -1.07 -15.03
N SER A 4 -14.68 -1.92 -15.69
CA SER A 4 -15.12 -3.24 -16.16
C SER A 4 -15.03 -4.33 -15.08
N GLY A 5 -14.55 -4.03 -13.87
CA GLY A 5 -14.37 -5.00 -12.78
C GLY A 5 -13.34 -6.10 -13.08
N LYS A 6 -12.49 -5.92 -14.10
CA LYS A 6 -11.53 -6.92 -14.58
C LYS A 6 -10.12 -6.70 -14.03
N LEU A 7 -9.93 -5.73 -13.14
CA LEU A 7 -8.64 -5.52 -12.51
C LEU A 7 -8.47 -6.55 -11.39
N ALA A 8 -7.62 -7.55 -11.62
CA ALA A 8 -7.24 -8.48 -10.57
C ALA A 8 -6.42 -7.72 -9.51
N LEU A 9 -6.79 -7.92 -8.24
CA LEU A 9 -5.96 -7.46 -7.12
C LEU A 9 -4.65 -8.25 -7.09
N ARG A 10 -3.62 -7.63 -6.52
CA ARG A 10 -2.36 -8.34 -6.29
C ARG A 10 -2.56 -9.46 -5.27
N PRO A 11 -1.90 -10.61 -5.43
CA PRO A 11 -2.01 -11.72 -4.48
C PRO A 11 -1.74 -11.26 -3.04
N GLY A 12 -2.57 -11.70 -2.12
CA GLY A 12 -2.53 -11.35 -0.71
C GLY A 12 -3.13 -10.00 -0.32
N LEU A 13 -3.38 -9.08 -1.26
CA LEU A 13 -3.79 -7.72 -0.89
C LEU A 13 -5.15 -7.68 -0.17
N HIS A 14 -6.16 -8.37 -0.72
CA HIS A 14 -7.50 -8.37 -0.11
C HIS A 14 -7.50 -9.05 1.26
N ARG A 15 -6.88 -10.24 1.37
CA ARG A 15 -6.65 -10.94 2.63
C ARG A 15 -5.98 -10.04 3.66
N PHE A 16 -4.84 -9.45 3.30
CA PHE A 16 -4.06 -8.60 4.20
C PHE A 16 -4.89 -7.44 4.73
N MET A 17 -5.68 -6.79 3.87
CA MET A 17 -6.58 -5.71 4.30
C MET A 17 -7.72 -6.21 5.22
N LYS A 18 -8.24 -7.42 5.01
CA LYS A 18 -9.22 -8.03 5.93
C LYS A 18 -8.62 -8.32 7.30
N GLU A 19 -7.44 -8.92 7.34
CA GLU A 19 -6.74 -9.22 8.59
C GLU A 19 -6.43 -7.95 9.40
N LEU A 20 -6.00 -6.86 8.72
CA LEU A 20 -5.82 -5.56 9.36
C LEU A 20 -7.15 -5.02 9.93
N MET A 21 -8.23 -5.10 9.17
CA MET A 21 -9.56 -4.64 9.60
C MET A 21 -10.07 -5.44 10.81
N ASP A 22 -9.92 -6.77 10.78
CA ASP A 22 -10.31 -7.67 11.87
C ASP A 22 -9.46 -7.45 13.14
N ALA A 23 -8.21 -7.03 12.97
CA ALA A 23 -7.34 -6.59 14.05
C ALA A 23 -7.63 -5.15 14.55
N GLY A 24 -8.60 -4.45 13.96
CA GLY A 24 -8.95 -3.08 14.32
C GLY A 24 -7.93 -2.02 13.87
N ILE A 25 -7.07 -2.36 12.91
CA ILE A 25 -6.08 -1.45 12.33
C ILE A 25 -6.78 -0.57 11.27
N LYS A 26 -6.51 0.74 11.33
CA LYS A 26 -7.05 1.72 10.38
C LYS A 26 -6.44 1.52 8.99
N ILE A 27 -7.26 1.66 7.95
CA ILE A 27 -6.84 1.47 6.55
C ILE A 27 -7.06 2.76 5.77
N GLY A 28 -6.01 3.23 5.11
CA GLY A 28 -6.04 4.42 4.28
C GLY A 28 -5.50 4.19 2.87
N VAL A 29 -6.01 4.93 1.89
CA VAL A 29 -5.45 5.01 0.53
C VAL A 29 -4.81 6.38 0.34
N CYS A 30 -3.55 6.41 -0.08
CA CYS A 30 -2.81 7.62 -0.41
C CYS A 30 -2.22 7.50 -1.82
N THR A 31 -2.88 8.08 -2.83
CA THR A 31 -2.49 7.95 -4.25
C THR A 31 -2.40 9.30 -4.96
N THR A 32 -1.49 9.40 -5.94
CA THR A 32 -1.41 10.53 -6.89
C THR A 32 -2.24 10.29 -8.15
N SER A 33 -2.96 9.16 -8.24
CA SER A 33 -3.95 8.88 -9.28
C SER A 33 -5.17 9.78 -9.13
N ASN A 34 -5.97 9.90 -10.20
CA ASN A 34 -7.22 10.67 -10.12
C ASN A 34 -8.24 10.05 -9.14
N GLU A 35 -9.13 10.89 -8.63
CA GLU A 35 -10.13 10.51 -7.62
C GLU A 35 -11.10 9.44 -8.14
N GLN A 36 -11.48 9.50 -9.41
CA GLN A 36 -12.43 8.57 -10.01
C GLN A 36 -11.88 7.13 -10.05
N ALA A 37 -10.59 6.97 -10.36
CA ALA A 37 -9.91 5.67 -10.33
C ALA A 37 -9.79 5.14 -8.90
N ALA A 38 -9.48 6.00 -7.93
CA ALA A 38 -9.44 5.61 -6.52
C ALA A 38 -10.80 5.11 -6.05
N LYS A 39 -11.87 5.89 -6.30
CA LYS A 39 -13.25 5.51 -5.97
C LYS A 39 -13.68 4.20 -6.61
N ALA A 40 -13.39 4.00 -7.89
CA ALA A 40 -13.77 2.77 -8.57
C ALA A 40 -13.08 1.52 -7.96
N ILE A 41 -11.88 1.67 -7.39
CA ILE A 41 -11.23 0.59 -6.64
C ILE A 41 -11.86 0.44 -5.24
N THR A 42 -11.97 1.53 -4.46
CA THR A 42 -12.41 1.46 -3.06
C THR A 42 -13.89 1.12 -2.91
N GLU A 43 -14.75 1.64 -3.79
CA GLU A 43 -16.21 1.44 -3.75
C GLU A 43 -16.67 0.28 -4.65
N GLY A 44 -15.81 -0.17 -5.57
CA GLY A 44 -16.10 -1.27 -6.48
C GLY A 44 -15.41 -2.57 -6.10
N VAL A 45 -14.10 -2.64 -6.35
CA VAL A 45 -13.29 -3.86 -6.18
C VAL A 45 -13.09 -4.22 -4.72
N LEU A 46 -12.89 -3.24 -3.85
CA LEU A 46 -12.61 -3.39 -2.42
C LEU A 46 -13.79 -2.91 -1.54
N LYS A 47 -15.01 -3.01 -2.06
CA LYS A 47 -16.23 -2.49 -1.42
C LYS A 47 -16.52 -3.04 -0.02
N ASP A 48 -15.94 -4.17 0.33
CA ASP A 48 -16.09 -4.85 1.61
C ASP A 48 -14.95 -4.53 2.59
N ILE A 49 -14.02 -3.65 2.21
CA ILE A 49 -12.98 -3.10 3.07
C ILE A 49 -13.45 -1.75 3.60
N LYS A 50 -13.30 -1.56 4.92
CA LYS A 50 -13.57 -0.26 5.54
C LYS A 50 -12.34 0.63 5.42
N PHE A 51 -12.43 1.66 4.58
CA PHE A 51 -11.40 2.71 4.48
C PHE A 51 -11.72 3.84 5.45
N ASP A 52 -10.77 4.19 6.31
CA ASP A 52 -10.85 5.35 7.21
C ASP A 52 -10.52 6.66 6.49
N VAL A 53 -9.69 6.59 5.45
CA VAL A 53 -9.35 7.74 4.62
C VAL A 53 -9.02 7.32 3.19
N VAL A 54 -9.46 8.12 2.21
CA VAL A 54 -9.08 7.99 0.79
C VAL A 54 -8.60 9.34 0.28
N LEU A 55 -7.29 9.47 0.09
CA LEU A 55 -6.61 10.65 -0.44
C LEU A 55 -6.17 10.37 -1.87
N ALA A 56 -6.80 11.05 -2.83
CA ALA A 56 -6.57 10.88 -4.26
C ALA A 56 -6.78 12.20 -5.03
N GLY A 57 -6.33 12.26 -6.28
CA GLY A 57 -6.42 13.46 -7.11
C GLY A 57 -5.41 14.52 -6.71
N ASP A 58 -5.85 15.78 -6.67
CA ASP A 58 -5.01 16.94 -6.36
C ASP A 58 -5.25 17.45 -4.92
N VAL A 59 -5.39 16.51 -3.97
CA VAL A 59 -5.51 16.80 -2.52
C VAL A 59 -4.22 17.29 -1.88
N VAL A 60 -3.10 17.20 -2.60
CA VAL A 60 -1.79 17.70 -2.21
C VAL A 60 -1.17 18.51 -3.33
N LYS A 61 -0.36 19.50 -2.97
CA LYS A 61 0.35 20.33 -3.94
C LYS A 61 1.53 19.58 -4.54
N ASN A 62 2.32 18.90 -3.72
CA ASN A 62 3.49 18.15 -4.15
C ASN A 62 3.18 16.65 -4.18
N LYS A 63 3.40 16.04 -5.34
CA LYS A 63 3.18 14.60 -5.57
C LYS A 63 4.44 13.80 -5.16
N LYS A 64 4.28 12.49 -4.93
CA LYS A 64 5.38 11.55 -4.65
C LYS A 64 6.52 11.78 -5.67
N PRO A 65 7.79 11.93 -5.25
CA PRO A 65 8.40 11.48 -4.00
C PRO A 65 8.28 12.43 -2.81
N ASP A 66 7.55 13.54 -2.92
CA ASP A 66 7.26 14.39 -1.76
C ASP A 66 6.38 13.63 -0.72
N PRO A 67 6.67 13.74 0.59
CA PRO A 67 5.90 13.06 1.64
C PRO A 67 4.51 13.66 1.91
N GLU A 68 4.13 14.78 1.29
CA GLU A 68 2.91 15.55 1.60
C GLU A 68 1.65 14.69 1.76
N ILE A 69 1.42 13.72 0.85
CA ILE A 69 0.22 12.87 0.90
C ILE A 69 0.22 11.90 2.09
N TYR A 70 1.38 11.41 2.50
CA TYR A 70 1.51 10.54 3.67
C TYR A 70 1.38 11.34 4.96
N ASN A 71 1.99 12.52 5.02
CA ASN A 71 1.82 13.45 6.15
C ASN A 71 0.36 13.86 6.32
N LEU A 72 -0.35 14.11 5.21
CA LEU A 72 -1.79 14.38 5.23
C LEU A 72 -2.59 13.18 5.75
N GLY A 73 -2.27 11.96 5.31
CA GLY A 73 -2.89 10.74 5.80
C GLY A 73 -2.72 10.54 7.31
N LEU A 74 -1.47 10.65 7.79
CA LEU A 74 -1.13 10.58 9.22
C LEU A 74 -1.91 11.61 10.04
N SER A 75 -1.90 12.87 9.61
CA SER A 75 -2.62 13.97 10.26
C SER A 75 -4.14 13.71 10.31
N THR A 76 -4.73 13.26 9.20
CA THR A 76 -6.16 12.96 9.09
C THR A 76 -6.57 11.82 10.04
N LEU A 77 -5.71 10.82 10.21
CA LEU A 77 -5.96 9.67 11.08
C LEU A 77 -5.57 9.91 12.55
N GLY A 78 -4.89 11.03 12.84
CA GLY A 78 -4.35 11.35 14.15
C GLY A 78 -3.22 10.43 14.60
N LEU A 79 -2.37 9.99 13.67
CA LEU A 79 -1.29 9.02 13.90
C LEU A 79 0.09 9.66 13.72
N LYS A 80 1.08 9.12 14.42
CA LYS A 80 2.51 9.40 14.20
C LYS A 80 3.11 8.46 13.15
N PRO A 81 4.24 8.83 12.52
CA PRO A 81 4.90 7.99 11.52
C PRO A 81 5.29 6.59 12.01
N ASP A 82 5.60 6.42 13.30
CA ASP A 82 5.97 5.15 13.93
C ASP A 82 4.77 4.29 14.35
N GLU A 83 3.56 4.83 14.25
CA GLU A 83 2.29 4.14 14.53
C GLU A 83 1.64 3.56 13.25
N ALA A 84 2.28 3.75 12.08
CA ALA A 84 1.75 3.31 10.79
C ALA A 84 2.85 2.81 9.86
N PHE A 85 2.46 1.97 8.90
CA PHE A 85 3.31 1.54 7.80
C PHE A 85 2.60 1.76 6.46
N VAL A 86 3.38 1.79 5.39
CA VAL A 86 2.89 1.97 4.02
C VAL A 86 3.17 0.72 3.21
N VAL A 87 2.20 0.28 2.41
CA VAL A 87 2.42 -0.69 1.32
C VAL A 87 2.59 0.07 0.01
N GLU A 88 3.74 -0.07 -0.63
CA GLU A 88 4.09 0.64 -1.87
C GLU A 88 4.62 -0.31 -2.95
N ASP A 89 4.64 0.16 -4.19
CA ASP A 89 5.17 -0.62 -5.32
C ASP A 89 6.16 0.14 -6.19
N SER A 90 6.37 1.44 -5.98
CA SER A 90 7.25 2.28 -6.80
C SER A 90 8.33 2.99 -5.98
N LYS A 91 9.46 3.31 -6.61
CA LYS A 91 10.57 4.07 -6.03
C LYS A 91 10.12 5.44 -5.51
N ASN A 92 9.27 6.14 -6.24
CA ASN A 92 8.75 7.44 -5.80
C ASN A 92 7.89 7.30 -4.55
N GLY A 93 7.05 6.27 -4.50
CA GLY A 93 6.24 5.93 -3.35
C GLY A 93 7.06 5.60 -2.11
N VAL A 94 8.05 4.72 -2.27
CA VAL A 94 9.00 4.37 -1.19
C VAL A 94 9.70 5.63 -0.67
N LYS A 95 10.24 6.47 -1.56
CA LYS A 95 10.92 7.72 -1.15
C LYS A 95 9.99 8.64 -0.37
N ALA A 96 8.75 8.84 -0.82
CA ALA A 96 7.78 9.65 -0.12
C ALA A 96 7.44 9.10 1.28
N ALA A 97 7.19 7.80 1.39
CA ALA A 97 6.88 7.18 2.67
C ALA A 97 8.06 7.23 3.66
N LYS A 98 9.29 7.03 3.17
CA LYS A 98 10.50 7.19 3.99
C LYS A 98 10.73 8.65 4.40
N ALA A 99 10.49 9.61 3.51
CA ALA A 99 10.57 11.04 3.84
C ALA A 99 9.50 11.47 4.87
N ALA A 100 8.37 10.78 4.94
CA ALA A 100 7.36 10.93 5.98
C ALA A 100 7.74 10.23 7.31
N GLY A 101 8.88 9.55 7.37
CA GLY A 101 9.35 8.83 8.56
C GLY A 101 8.70 7.47 8.78
N MET A 102 7.97 6.93 7.80
CA MET A 102 7.17 5.71 7.96
C MET A 102 7.98 4.44 7.66
N LYS A 103 7.48 3.30 8.17
CA LYS A 103 7.89 1.97 7.74
C LYS A 103 7.24 1.62 6.41
N VAL A 104 7.98 0.91 5.54
CA VAL A 104 7.51 0.61 4.18
C VAL A 104 7.67 -0.86 3.83
N ILE A 105 6.55 -1.48 3.48
CA ILE A 105 6.49 -2.79 2.82
C ILE A 105 6.38 -2.53 1.32
N VAL A 106 7.32 -3.05 0.55
CA VAL A 106 7.36 -2.91 -0.91
C VAL A 106 6.87 -4.19 -1.55
N THR A 107 5.92 -4.07 -2.45
CA THR A 107 5.46 -5.15 -3.32
C THR A 107 5.93 -4.87 -4.76
N THR A 108 6.96 -5.55 -5.25
CA THR A 108 7.51 -5.28 -6.59
C THR A 108 6.68 -5.94 -7.67
N ASN A 109 6.51 -5.31 -8.83
CA ASN A 109 5.81 -5.91 -9.99
C ASN A 109 6.71 -5.85 -11.24
N GLY A 110 6.28 -6.42 -12.36
CA GLY A 110 7.09 -6.46 -13.59
C GLY A 110 7.51 -5.07 -14.13
N TYR A 111 6.82 -3.99 -13.75
CA TYR A 111 7.19 -2.62 -14.09
C TYR A 111 8.19 -2.01 -13.11
N THR A 112 8.14 -2.40 -11.83
CA THR A 112 8.92 -1.77 -10.75
C THR A 112 10.02 -2.65 -10.17
N GLU A 113 10.15 -3.89 -10.63
CA GLU A 113 11.17 -4.86 -10.16
C GLU A 113 12.61 -4.35 -10.34
N LYS A 114 12.84 -3.55 -11.39
CA LYS A 114 14.14 -2.93 -11.68
C LYS A 114 14.32 -1.55 -11.04
N GLU A 115 13.28 -1.02 -10.39
CA GLU A 115 13.41 0.24 -9.67
C GLU A 115 14.20 0.03 -8.37
N ASP A 116 14.96 1.06 -8.01
CA ASP A 116 15.69 1.09 -6.74
C ASP A 116 14.73 1.47 -5.60
N VAL A 117 14.22 0.41 -4.96
CA VAL A 117 13.32 0.44 -3.80
C VAL A 117 14.01 0.00 -2.50
N GLU A 118 15.35 0.01 -2.48
CA GLU A 118 16.15 -0.52 -1.37
C GLU A 118 15.95 0.21 -0.04
N ALA A 119 15.36 1.41 -0.07
CA ALA A 119 14.96 2.13 1.14
C ALA A 119 13.73 1.52 1.85
N GLY A 120 13.03 0.56 1.22
CA GLY A 120 11.95 -0.22 1.84
C GLY A 120 12.45 -1.06 3.02
N ASP A 121 11.62 -1.23 4.05
CA ASP A 121 11.95 -2.01 5.24
C ASP A 121 11.74 -3.52 4.98
N VAL A 122 10.66 -3.87 4.27
CA VAL A 122 10.39 -5.21 3.74
C VAL A 122 10.18 -5.09 2.23
N ILE A 123 10.76 -5.99 1.44
CA ILE A 123 10.60 -6.03 -0.01
C ILE A 123 10.24 -7.45 -0.43
N VAL A 124 9.06 -7.59 -1.04
CA VAL A 124 8.46 -8.86 -1.44
C VAL A 124 7.86 -8.76 -2.85
N SER A 125 7.64 -9.89 -3.53
CA SER A 125 6.99 -9.92 -4.85
C SER A 125 5.48 -9.61 -4.79
N CYS A 126 4.82 -10.01 -3.71
CA CYS A 126 3.40 -9.80 -3.41
C CYS A 126 3.20 -9.95 -1.89
N LEU A 127 1.97 -9.81 -1.40
CA LEU A 127 1.68 -10.05 0.02
C LEU A 127 1.37 -11.53 0.30
N GLY A 128 1.08 -12.30 -0.75
CA GLY A 128 0.88 -13.74 -0.69
C GLY A 128 -0.42 -14.19 -0.02
N ASP A 129 -0.86 -15.40 -0.35
CA ASP A 129 -2.05 -16.04 0.22
C ASP A 129 -1.71 -17.43 0.79
N PRO A 130 -2.37 -17.89 1.88
CA PRO A 130 -2.18 -19.24 2.43
C PRO A 130 -2.36 -20.35 1.39
N ASP A 131 -3.41 -20.25 0.57
CA ASP A 131 -3.77 -21.25 -0.45
C ASP A 131 -3.49 -20.76 -1.88
N GLY A 132 -2.74 -19.67 -2.03
CA GLY A 132 -2.50 -19.01 -3.32
C GLY A 132 -1.03 -18.78 -3.64
N GLU A 133 -0.77 -17.73 -4.42
CA GLU A 133 0.61 -17.35 -4.75
C GLU A 133 1.36 -16.97 -3.48
N LYS A 134 2.59 -17.46 -3.34
CA LYS A 134 3.47 -17.17 -2.22
C LYS A 134 4.39 -15.99 -2.54
N ALA A 135 4.54 -15.09 -1.57
CA ALA A 135 5.48 -14.00 -1.62
C ALA A 135 6.93 -14.52 -1.61
N LYS A 136 7.76 -13.94 -2.47
CA LYS A 136 9.21 -14.10 -2.42
C LYS A 136 9.81 -12.87 -1.76
N MET A 137 10.54 -13.06 -0.67
CA MET A 137 11.22 -11.97 0.03
C MET A 137 12.57 -11.68 -0.60
N ARG A 138 12.79 -10.41 -0.95
CA ARG A 138 14.09 -9.86 -1.38
C ARG A 138 14.84 -9.22 -0.22
N LYS A 139 14.13 -8.58 0.71
CA LYS A 139 14.67 -7.89 1.89
C LYS A 139 13.64 -7.88 3.01
N GLY A 140 14.09 -7.90 4.25
CA GLY A 140 13.26 -7.75 5.44
C GLY A 140 13.44 -8.91 6.40
N ASP A 141 12.77 -8.83 7.53
CA ASP A 141 12.70 -9.90 8.52
C ASP A 141 11.25 -9.97 9.01
N ILE A 142 10.54 -11.02 8.58
CA ILE A 142 9.19 -11.35 9.04
C ILE A 142 9.32 -12.67 9.81
N PRO A 143 9.02 -12.70 11.11
CA PRO A 143 9.10 -13.92 11.90
C PRO A 143 8.23 -15.04 11.30
N ASN A 144 8.81 -16.23 11.16
CA ASN A 144 8.14 -17.41 10.59
C ASN A 144 7.58 -17.21 9.18
N PHE A 145 8.23 -16.38 8.35
CA PHE A 145 7.80 -16.12 6.97
C PHE A 145 7.71 -17.42 6.15
N ASP A 146 6.49 -17.76 5.72
CA ASP A 146 6.15 -18.95 4.93
C ASP A 146 5.67 -18.60 3.50
N GLY A 147 5.94 -17.37 3.07
CA GLY A 147 5.42 -16.81 1.82
C GLY A 147 4.09 -16.07 1.97
N VAL A 148 3.62 -15.86 3.20
CA VAL A 148 2.53 -14.95 3.53
C VAL A 148 3.08 -13.82 4.40
N VAL A 149 2.88 -12.57 3.94
CA VAL A 149 3.23 -11.34 4.67
C VAL A 149 2.15 -10.98 5.67
#